data_AF-A0A4R5AYK4-F1
#
_entry.id   AF-A0A4R5AYK4-F1
#
_cell.length_a   1.000
_cell.length_b   1.000
_cell.length_c   1.000
_cell.angle_alpha   90.00
_cell.angle_beta   90.00
_cell.angle_gamma   90.00
#
_symmetry.space_group_name_H-M   'P 1'
#
loop_
_entity.id
_entity.type
_entity.pdbx_description
1 polymer ?
#
loop_
_entity_poly.entity_id
_entity_poly.type
_entity_poly.pdbx_seq_one_letter_code
_entity_poly.pdbx_strand_id
1 'polypeptide(L)'
;MTLTSPAPTDAGRIRELLVTGKKVQQVADLTGWPRQSVIAVITATKGWLLDQEKDTVYQPGNAGMTPQLPGTAPTPPERDQAPRADVPLGDAPVAELLAGAADIDDKAVQRELGKATDAIARLRQVVASAQERIAAVREIAVLERQLAEAKARAKNAGVRRASPAAGTAPRVRASNAEIRAWAAENGIEVASTGKIARSVIEQYDAAHGAGA
;
A
#
# COMPACT_ATOMS: atom_id res chain seq x y z
N MET A 1 6.58 -35.64 -1.23
CA MET A 1 5.82 -35.27 -2.44
C MET A 1 6.77 -34.54 -3.37
N THR A 2 7.34 -35.24 -4.34
CA THR A 2 8.28 -34.69 -5.32
C THR A 2 7.50 -34.00 -6.43
N LEU A 3 7.64 -32.67 -6.55
CA LEU A 3 7.13 -31.91 -7.68
C LEU A 3 8.10 -32.10 -8.86
N THR A 4 7.82 -33.09 -9.69
CA THR A 4 8.47 -33.22 -11.01
C THR A 4 8.07 -32.00 -11.83
N SER A 5 9.05 -31.11 -12.06
CA SER A 5 8.92 -29.98 -12.96
C SER A 5 8.64 -30.50 -14.37
N PRO A 6 7.54 -30.11 -15.03
CA PRO A 6 7.24 -30.62 -16.36
C PRO A 6 8.22 -30.08 -17.40
N ALA A 7 8.62 -30.95 -18.32
CA ALA A 7 9.55 -30.64 -19.40
C ALA A 7 9.04 -29.48 -20.28
N PRO A 8 9.94 -28.67 -20.87
CA PRO A 8 9.57 -27.50 -21.69
C PRO A 8 8.73 -27.83 -22.94
N THR A 9 8.62 -29.10 -23.31
CA THR A 9 7.87 -29.59 -24.48
C THR A 9 6.34 -29.52 -24.31
N ASP A 10 5.83 -29.58 -23.07
CA ASP A 10 4.39 -29.69 -22.81
C ASP A 10 3.63 -28.34 -22.83
N ALA A 11 4.32 -27.25 -22.49
CA ALA A 11 3.74 -25.90 -22.53
C ALA A 11 3.44 -25.43 -23.97
N GLY A 12 4.13 -25.98 -24.98
CA GLY A 12 3.80 -25.75 -26.39
C GLY A 12 2.45 -26.37 -26.77
N ARG A 13 2.23 -27.62 -26.38
CA ARG A 13 1.00 -28.38 -26.66
C ARG A 13 -0.23 -27.78 -25.95
N ILE A 14 -0.07 -27.30 -24.72
CA ILE A 14 -1.12 -26.56 -23.99
C ILE A 14 -1.54 -25.32 -24.77
N ARG A 15 -0.59 -24.53 -25.27
CA ARG A 15 -0.88 -23.32 -26.06
C ARG A 15 -1.60 -23.66 -27.36
N GLU A 16 -1.15 -24.69 -28.09
CA GLU A 16 -1.82 -25.14 -29.32
C GLU A 16 -3.30 -25.52 -29.07
N LEU A 17 -3.56 -26.31 -28.03
CA LEU A 17 -4.92 -26.71 -27.67
C LEU A 17 -5.81 -25.53 -27.27
N LEU A 18 -5.25 -24.53 -26.58
CA LEU A 18 -5.98 -23.31 -26.21
C LEU A 18 -6.28 -22.42 -27.43
N VAL A 19 -5.38 -22.35 -28.42
CA VAL A 19 -5.62 -21.64 -29.69
C VAL A 19 -6.77 -22.28 -30.49
N THR A 20 -6.97 -23.60 -30.38
CA THR A 20 -8.11 -24.28 -31.02
C THR A 20 -9.48 -23.97 -30.38
N GLY A 21 -9.53 -23.10 -29.36
CA GLY A 21 -10.77 -22.68 -28.70
C GLY A 21 -11.27 -23.64 -27.63
N LYS A 22 -10.45 -24.60 -27.18
CA LYS A 22 -10.80 -25.51 -26.08
C LYS A 22 -10.78 -24.78 -24.74
N LYS A 23 -11.65 -25.21 -23.82
CA LYS A 23 -11.70 -24.67 -22.46
C LYS A 23 -10.47 -25.06 -21.65
N VAL A 24 -10.08 -24.23 -20.69
CA VAL A 24 -8.92 -24.48 -19.82
C VAL A 24 -9.04 -25.81 -19.08
N GLN A 25 -10.23 -26.15 -18.58
CA GLN A 25 -10.47 -27.44 -17.93
C GLN A 25 -10.31 -28.62 -18.90
N GLN A 26 -10.81 -28.49 -20.14
CA GLN A 26 -10.65 -29.54 -21.14
C GLN A 26 -9.19 -29.76 -21.53
N VAL A 27 -8.40 -28.69 -21.58
CA VAL A 27 -6.96 -28.79 -21.83
C VAL A 27 -6.25 -29.46 -20.66
N ALA A 28 -6.61 -29.11 -19.42
CA ALA A 28 -6.10 -29.76 -18.21
C ALA A 28 -6.36 -31.27 -18.21
N ASP A 29 -7.58 -31.69 -18.56
CA ASP A 29 -7.95 -33.11 -18.63
C ASP A 29 -7.20 -33.85 -19.75
N LEU A 30 -7.01 -33.20 -20.91
CA LEU A 30 -6.32 -33.79 -22.07
C LEU A 30 -4.80 -33.88 -21.89
N THR A 31 -4.19 -32.93 -21.18
CA THR A 31 -2.75 -32.95 -20.93
C THR A 31 -2.38 -33.61 -19.61
N GLY A 32 -3.36 -33.93 -18.75
CA GLY A 32 -3.14 -34.43 -17.40
C GLY A 32 -2.54 -33.38 -16.45
N TRP A 33 -2.61 -32.10 -16.81
CA TRP A 33 -2.06 -31.01 -16.00
C TRP A 33 -3.09 -30.48 -15.01
N PRO A 34 -2.66 -30.04 -13.81
CA PRO A 34 -3.54 -29.29 -12.93
C PRO A 34 -4.02 -28.01 -13.64
N ARG A 35 -5.31 -27.68 -13.50
CA ARG A 35 -5.91 -26.46 -14.07
C ARG A 35 -5.09 -25.20 -13.75
N GLN A 36 -4.57 -25.11 -12.52
CA GLN A 36 -3.73 -23.99 -12.08
C GLN A 36 -2.43 -23.87 -12.88
N SER A 37 -1.82 -25.00 -13.25
CA SER A 37 -0.61 -25.02 -14.08
C SER A 37 -0.90 -24.58 -15.51
N VAL A 38 -2.08 -24.90 -16.06
CA VAL A 38 -2.52 -24.40 -17.37
C VAL A 38 -2.75 -22.88 -17.31
N ILE A 39 -3.37 -22.37 -16.24
CA ILE A 39 -3.55 -20.93 -16.00
C ILE A 39 -2.19 -20.23 -15.89
N ALA A 40 -1.23 -20.81 -15.18
CA ALA A 40 0.11 -20.25 -15.06
C ALA A 40 0.78 -20.07 -16.45
N VAL A 41 0.64 -21.06 -17.34
CA VAL A 41 1.13 -20.98 -18.74
C VAL A 41 0.44 -19.85 -19.51
N ILE A 42 -0.87 -19.68 -19.33
CA ILE A 42 -1.64 -18.59 -19.95
C ILE A 42 -1.13 -17.23 -19.46
N THR A 43 -0.98 -17.06 -18.14
CA THR A 43 -0.53 -15.79 -17.52
C THR A 43 0.92 -15.46 -17.83
N ALA A 44 1.77 -16.47 -18.03
CA ALA A 44 3.16 -16.28 -18.46
C ALA A 44 3.27 -15.94 -19.97
N THR A 45 2.22 -16.19 -20.74
CA THR A 45 2.18 -15.92 -22.18
C THR A 45 1.67 -14.50 -22.43
N LYS A 46 2.57 -13.62 -22.87
CA LYS A 46 2.27 -12.21 -23.10
C LYS A 46 1.12 -12.02 -24.08
N GLY A 47 0.11 -11.26 -23.66
CA GLY A 47 -1.02 -10.87 -24.48
C GLY A 47 -2.20 -11.85 -24.45
N TRP A 48 -2.14 -12.96 -23.71
CA TRP A 48 -3.28 -13.86 -23.59
C TRP A 48 -4.22 -13.40 -22.48
N LEU A 49 -5.53 -13.36 -22.75
CA LEU A 49 -6.56 -13.03 -21.76
C LEU A 49 -7.38 -14.27 -21.45
N LEU A 50 -7.58 -14.55 -20.16
CA LEU A 50 -8.44 -15.62 -19.67
C LEU A 50 -9.80 -15.03 -19.28
N ASP A 51 -10.86 -15.48 -19.92
CA ASP A 51 -12.23 -15.28 -19.44
C ASP A 51 -12.54 -16.37 -18.42
N GLN A 52 -12.57 -15.97 -17.14
CA GLN A 52 -12.78 -16.90 -16.03
C GLN A 52 -14.21 -17.42 -15.97
N GLU A 53 -15.19 -16.69 -16.51
CA GLU A 53 -16.60 -17.10 -16.48
C GLU A 53 -16.88 -18.17 -17.54
N LYS A 54 -16.26 -18.04 -18.71
CA LYS A 54 -16.43 -18.99 -19.82
C LYS A 54 -15.39 -20.09 -19.86
N ASP A 55 -14.34 -19.96 -19.05
CA ASP A 55 -13.16 -20.84 -19.00
C ASP A 55 -12.44 -20.90 -20.36
N THR A 56 -12.45 -19.79 -21.09
CA THR A 56 -11.91 -19.66 -22.46
C THR A 56 -10.80 -18.63 -22.51
N VAL A 57 -9.82 -18.87 -23.40
CA VAL A 57 -8.67 -18.00 -23.57
C VAL A 57 -8.75 -17.26 -24.90
N TYR A 58 -8.46 -15.96 -24.86
CA TYR A 58 -8.48 -15.06 -26.01
C TYR A 58 -7.07 -14.54 -26.28
N GLN A 59 -6.68 -14.56 -27.56
CA GLN A 59 -5.46 -13.92 -28.03
C GLN A 59 -5.84 -12.69 -28.89
N PRO A 60 -5.70 -11.46 -28.38
CA PRO A 60 -6.06 -10.21 -29.05
C PRO A 60 -5.11 -9.82 -30.20
N GLY A 61 -4.31 -10.75 -30.72
CA GLY A 61 -3.34 -10.53 -31.81
C GLY A 61 -3.65 -11.26 -33.12
N ASN A 62 -4.63 -12.17 -33.15
CA ASN A 62 -5.11 -12.79 -34.39
C ASN A 62 -6.35 -12.03 -34.89
N ALA A 63 -6.10 -10.88 -35.51
CA ALA A 63 -7.08 -10.22 -36.37
C ALA A 63 -7.37 -11.13 -37.58
N GLY A 64 -8.37 -12.00 -37.47
CA GLY A 64 -8.74 -12.88 -38.58
C GLY A 64 -9.85 -13.89 -38.32
N MET A 65 -10.34 -14.05 -37.10
CA MET A 65 -11.45 -14.99 -36.81
C MET A 65 -12.64 -14.26 -36.21
N THR A 66 -13.35 -13.50 -37.04
CA THR A 66 -14.76 -13.20 -36.78
C THR A 66 -15.53 -14.52 -36.72
N PRO A 67 -16.30 -14.82 -35.66
CA PRO A 67 -17.25 -15.93 -35.73
C PRO A 67 -18.29 -15.58 -36.80
N GLN A 68 -18.18 -16.24 -37.94
CA GLN A 68 -19.13 -16.19 -39.04
C GLN A 68 -20.40 -16.92 -38.57
N LEU A 69 -21.43 -16.16 -38.21
CA LEU A 69 -22.78 -16.68 -38.00
C LEU A 69 -23.29 -17.29 -39.33
N PRO A 70 -23.76 -18.54 -39.37
CA PRO A 70 -24.31 -19.12 -40.58
C PRO A 70 -25.71 -18.58 -40.84
N GLY A 71 -25.90 -18.06 -42.05
CA GLY A 71 -27.10 -18.30 -42.85
C GLY A 71 -28.35 -17.49 -42.50
N THR A 72 -28.50 -16.36 -43.19
CA THR A 72 -29.79 -15.78 -43.57
C THR A 72 -30.75 -16.84 -44.13
N ALA A 73 -31.94 -16.91 -43.56
CA ALA A 73 -33.14 -17.50 -44.16
C ALA A 73 -34.27 -16.42 -44.16
N PRO A 74 -35.20 -16.48 -45.11
CA PRO A 74 -35.89 -15.31 -45.65
C PRO A 74 -37.04 -14.80 -44.78
N THR A 75 -37.19 -13.48 -44.81
CA THR A 75 -38.26 -12.66 -44.27
C THR A 75 -39.66 -13.14 -44.69
N PRO A 76 -40.58 -13.42 -43.74
CA PRO A 76 -42.02 -13.45 -44.00
C PRO A 76 -42.60 -12.02 -44.02
N PRO A 77 -43.67 -11.75 -44.80
CA PRO A 77 -44.17 -10.40 -45.02
C PRO A 77 -44.81 -9.80 -43.76
N GLU A 78 -44.32 -8.61 -43.45
CA GLU A 78 -44.95 -7.47 -42.79
C GLU A 78 -46.45 -7.63 -42.48
N ARG A 79 -46.76 -7.82 -41.20
CA ARG A 79 -48.05 -7.40 -40.63
C ARG A 79 -47.79 -6.24 -39.68
N ASP A 80 -48.48 -5.15 -39.97
CA ASP A 80 -48.78 -4.00 -39.11
C ASP A 80 -48.32 -4.16 -37.64
N GLN A 81 -47.16 -3.57 -37.34
CA GLN A 81 -46.79 -3.23 -35.96
C GLN A 81 -46.68 -1.72 -35.87
N ALA A 82 -47.60 -1.14 -35.09
CA ALA A 82 -47.53 0.22 -34.57
C ALA A 82 -46.15 0.49 -33.93
N PRO A 83 -45.69 1.76 -33.88
CA PRO A 83 -44.31 2.07 -33.54
C PRO A 83 -44.04 1.73 -32.07
N ARG A 84 -43.39 0.59 -31.83
CA ARG A 84 -42.69 0.33 -30.58
C ARG A 84 -41.28 0.85 -30.74
N ALA A 85 -40.89 1.75 -29.86
CA ALA A 85 -39.54 2.27 -29.78
C ALA A 85 -38.60 1.11 -29.34
N ASP A 86 -38.00 0.43 -30.32
CA ASP A 86 -36.89 -0.47 -30.08
C ASP A 86 -35.65 0.36 -29.71
N VAL A 87 -35.51 0.68 -28.43
CA VAL A 87 -34.24 1.18 -27.90
C VAL A 87 -33.30 -0.03 -27.84
N PRO A 88 -32.12 0.01 -28.49
CA PRO A 88 -31.14 -1.07 -28.38
C PRO A 88 -30.57 -1.08 -26.95
N LEU A 89 -31.16 -1.89 -26.07
CA LEU A 89 -30.80 -2.01 -24.66
C LEU A 89 -29.39 -2.60 -24.40
N GLY A 90 -28.64 -2.96 -25.44
CA GLY A 90 -27.38 -3.71 -25.31
C GLY A 90 -26.24 -2.96 -24.61
N ASP A 91 -26.19 -1.63 -24.76
CA ASP A 91 -25.09 -0.78 -24.25
C ASP A 91 -25.56 0.31 -23.28
N ALA A 92 -26.83 0.27 -22.86
CA ALA A 92 -27.35 1.30 -21.98
C ALA A 92 -26.60 1.27 -20.63
N PRO A 93 -26.21 2.44 -20.09
CA PRO A 93 -25.55 2.50 -18.79
C PRO A 93 -26.47 1.90 -17.72
N VAL A 94 -25.89 1.21 -16.74
CA VAL A 94 -26.64 0.44 -15.72
C VAL A 94 -27.73 1.29 -15.05
N ALA A 95 -27.50 2.59 -14.85
CA ALA A 95 -28.50 3.49 -14.28
C ALA A 95 -29.76 3.63 -15.17
N GLU A 96 -29.59 3.73 -16.48
CA GLU A 96 -30.70 3.81 -17.44
C GLU A 96 -31.43 2.47 -17.57
N LEU A 97 -30.70 1.35 -17.50
CA LEU A 97 -31.31 0.01 -17.46
C LEU A 97 -32.17 -0.20 -16.21
N LEU A 98 -31.71 0.24 -15.04
CA LEU A 98 -32.47 0.15 -13.79
C LEU A 98 -33.71 1.07 -13.82
N ALA A 99 -33.57 2.27 -14.39
CA ALA A 99 -34.69 3.19 -14.56
C ALA A 99 -35.74 2.64 -15.52
N GLY A 100 -35.33 2.17 -16.71
CA GLY A 100 -36.24 1.56 -17.67
C GLY A 100 -36.90 0.28 -17.15
N ALA A 101 -36.19 -0.52 -16.34
CA ALA A 101 -36.76 -1.70 -15.70
C ALA A 101 -37.85 -1.38 -14.67
N ALA A 102 -37.80 -0.19 -14.04
CA ALA A 102 -38.80 0.24 -13.06
C ALA A 102 -40.16 0.52 -13.71
N ASP A 103 -40.18 0.96 -14.97
CA ASP A 103 -41.39 1.28 -15.73
C ASP A 103 -42.09 0.03 -16.32
N ILE A 104 -41.47 -1.15 -16.22
CA ILE A 104 -42.01 -2.42 -16.76
C ILE A 104 -42.84 -3.13 -15.69
N ASP A 105 -44.15 -3.30 -15.93
CA ASP A 105 -45.08 -4.05 -15.07
C ASP A 105 -44.99 -5.57 -15.30
N ASP A 106 -43.77 -6.11 -15.22
CA ASP A 106 -43.50 -7.55 -15.27
C ASP A 106 -42.89 -8.01 -13.93
N LYS A 107 -43.53 -8.99 -13.28
CA LYS A 107 -43.11 -9.47 -11.95
C LYS A 107 -41.74 -10.16 -11.94
N ALA A 108 -41.27 -10.70 -13.06
CA ALA A 108 -39.92 -11.26 -13.14
C ALA A 108 -38.90 -10.11 -13.25
N VAL A 109 -39.17 -9.12 -14.09
CA VAL A 109 -38.32 -7.92 -14.23
C VAL A 109 -38.20 -7.17 -12.90
N GLN A 110 -39.30 -6.93 -12.20
CA GLN A 110 -39.30 -6.25 -10.90
C GLN A 110 -38.53 -7.04 -9.81
N ARG A 111 -38.56 -8.37 -9.86
CA ARG A 111 -37.78 -9.21 -8.94
C ARG A 111 -36.29 -9.13 -9.22
N GLU A 112 -35.88 -9.13 -10.49
CA GLU A 112 -34.48 -8.95 -10.85
C GLU A 112 -33.99 -7.53 -10.56
N LEU A 113 -34.83 -6.51 -10.79
CA LEU A 113 -34.54 -5.13 -10.39
C LEU A 113 -34.27 -5.04 -8.88
N GLY A 114 -35.11 -5.63 -8.04
CA GLY A 114 -34.89 -5.68 -6.60
C GLY A 114 -33.54 -6.31 -6.23
N LYS A 115 -33.23 -7.49 -6.78
CA LYS A 115 -31.95 -8.17 -6.56
C LYS A 115 -30.75 -7.33 -7.00
N ALA A 116 -30.83 -6.69 -8.16
CA ALA A 116 -29.77 -5.83 -8.69
C ALA A 116 -29.56 -4.61 -7.79
N THR A 117 -30.65 -3.98 -7.34
CA THR A 117 -30.60 -2.82 -6.44
C THR A 117 -29.95 -3.18 -5.11
N ASP A 118 -30.33 -4.33 -4.54
CA ASP A 118 -29.72 -4.86 -3.31
C ASP A 118 -28.23 -5.20 -3.50
N ALA A 119 -27.86 -5.77 -4.65
CA ALA A 119 -26.46 -6.08 -4.96
C ALA A 119 -25.62 -4.81 -5.08
N ILE A 120 -26.14 -3.77 -5.72
CA ILE A 120 -25.49 -2.46 -5.80
C ILE A 120 -25.34 -1.83 -4.41
N ALA A 121 -26.37 -1.92 -3.56
CA ALA A 121 -26.31 -1.43 -2.18
C ALA A 121 -25.20 -2.15 -1.38
N ARG A 122 -25.13 -3.47 -1.46
CA ARG A 122 -24.05 -4.26 -0.83
C ARG A 122 -22.67 -3.86 -1.36
N LEU A 123 -22.51 -3.69 -2.67
CA LEU A 123 -21.23 -3.28 -3.26
C LEU A 123 -20.81 -1.89 -2.77
N ARG A 124 -21.74 -0.94 -2.70
CA ARG A 124 -21.47 0.41 -2.16
C ARG A 124 -20.97 0.33 -0.72
N GLN A 125 -21.57 -0.51 0.12
CA GLN A 125 -21.11 -0.70 1.50
C GLN A 125 -19.70 -1.29 1.57
N VAL A 126 -19.40 -2.30 0.75
CA VAL A 126 -18.05 -2.90 0.67
C VAL A 126 -17.01 -1.86 0.23
N VAL A 127 -17.33 -1.04 -0.77
CA VAL A 127 -16.45 0.02 -1.26
C VAL A 127 -16.22 1.08 -0.19
N ALA A 128 -17.27 1.53 0.52
CA ALA A 128 -17.13 2.49 1.61
C ALA A 128 -16.20 1.96 2.72
N SER A 129 -16.43 0.73 3.19
CA SER A 129 -15.56 0.11 4.19
C SER A 129 -14.12 -0.10 3.69
N ALA A 130 -13.93 -0.37 2.38
CA ALA A 130 -12.59 -0.46 1.80
C ALA A 130 -11.89 0.89 1.78
N GLN A 131 -12.61 1.97 1.45
CA GLN A 131 -12.08 3.33 1.47
C GLN A 131 -11.69 3.76 2.89
N GLU A 132 -12.50 3.43 3.90
CA GLU A 132 -12.17 3.66 5.31
C GLU A 132 -10.87 2.94 5.72
N ARG A 133 -10.71 1.66 5.35
CA ARG A 133 -9.47 0.92 5.62
C ARG A 133 -8.26 1.55 4.94
N ILE A 134 -8.40 1.97 3.67
CA ILE A 134 -7.32 2.64 2.94
C ILE A 134 -6.97 3.97 3.60
N ALA A 135 -7.96 4.75 4.04
CA ALA A 135 -7.74 6.00 4.74
C ALA A 135 -7.01 5.77 6.07
N ALA A 136 -7.44 4.79 6.86
CA ALA A 136 -6.79 4.43 8.12
C ALA A 136 -5.32 4.01 7.92
N VAL A 137 -5.02 3.20 6.89
CA VAL A 137 -3.64 2.81 6.58
C VAL A 137 -2.77 4.03 6.19
N ARG A 138 -3.34 4.97 5.43
CA ARG A 138 -2.63 6.22 5.09
C ARG A 138 -2.37 7.07 6.33
N GLU A 139 -3.33 7.17 7.24
CA GLU A 139 -3.18 7.89 8.49
C GLU A 139 -2.11 7.27 9.38
N ILE A 140 -2.08 5.94 9.51
CA ILE A 140 -1.02 5.20 10.22
C ILE A 140 0.35 5.58 9.66
N ALA A 141 0.52 5.56 8.34
CA ALA A 141 1.80 5.92 7.71
C ALA A 141 2.24 7.37 8.03
N VAL A 142 1.29 8.31 8.09
CA VAL A 142 1.57 9.71 8.49
C VAL A 142 1.98 9.77 9.96
N LEU A 143 1.25 9.08 10.84
CA LEU A 143 1.54 9.04 12.28
C LEU A 143 2.90 8.39 12.57
N GLU A 144 3.26 7.32 11.85
CA GLU A 144 4.58 6.67 11.96
C GLU A 144 5.70 7.63 11.58
N ARG A 145 5.52 8.41 10.51
CA ARG A 145 6.49 9.44 10.12
C ARG A 145 6.63 10.51 11.20
N GLN A 146 5.52 11.03 11.72
CA GLN A 146 5.54 12.03 12.80
C GLN A 146 6.21 11.48 14.06
N LEU A 147 5.95 10.22 14.40
CA LEU A 147 6.56 9.54 15.53
C LEU A 147 8.08 9.39 15.31
N ALA A 148 8.52 9.01 14.11
CA ALA A 148 9.94 8.96 13.76
C ALA A 148 10.62 10.34 13.89
N GLU A 149 9.99 11.39 13.37
CA GLU A 149 10.48 12.77 13.47
C GLU A 149 10.53 13.26 14.93
N ALA A 150 9.51 12.96 15.73
CA ALA A 150 9.48 13.29 17.16
C ALA A 150 10.58 12.54 17.95
N LYS A 151 10.80 11.26 17.67
CA LYS A 151 11.90 10.47 18.26
C LYS A 151 13.26 11.03 17.87
N ALA A 152 13.45 11.40 16.60
CA ALA A 152 14.70 12.02 16.14
C ALA A 152 14.95 13.36 16.85
N ARG A 153 13.91 14.19 17.01
CA ARG A 153 13.97 15.45 17.76
C ARG A 153 14.33 15.22 19.22
N ALA A 154 13.69 14.25 19.88
CA ALA A 154 13.98 13.91 21.27
C ALA A 154 15.42 13.40 21.47
N LYS A 155 15.90 12.53 20.57
CA LYS A 155 17.30 12.07 20.57
C LYS A 155 18.27 13.24 20.43
N ASN A 156 18.02 14.15 19.49
CA ASN A 156 18.86 15.34 19.28
C ASN A 156 18.81 16.30 20.48
N ALA A 157 17.65 16.46 21.12
CA ALA A 157 17.51 17.26 22.34
C ALA A 157 18.26 16.61 23.54
N GLY A 158 18.23 15.28 23.65
CA GLY A 158 19.02 14.53 24.63
C GLY A 158 20.52 14.65 24.41
N VAL A 159 20.98 14.65 23.15
CA VAL A 159 22.40 14.85 22.79
C VAL A 159 22.83 16.31 23.04
N ARG A 160 21.95 17.29 22.83
CA ARG A 160 22.20 18.71 23.16
C ARG A 160 22.11 19.03 24.65
N ARG A 161 21.72 18.07 25.50
CA ARG A 161 21.71 18.22 26.96
C ARG A 161 23.07 17.91 27.60
N ALA A 162 24.16 18.16 26.88
CA ALA A 162 25.46 18.41 27.46
C ALA A 162 25.59 19.93 27.69
N SER A 163 25.17 20.35 28.90
CA SER A 163 25.50 21.59 29.60
C SER A 163 25.12 22.95 28.97
N PRO A 164 24.14 23.67 29.55
CA PRO A 164 24.45 24.95 30.15
C PRO A 164 25.11 24.63 31.50
N ALA A 165 26.45 24.55 31.51
CA ALA A 165 27.14 24.95 32.72
C ALA A 165 26.63 26.37 33.00
N ALA A 166 26.20 26.58 34.25
CA ALA A 166 25.73 27.84 34.76
C ALA A 166 26.53 29.02 34.20
N GLY A 167 25.88 30.16 34.04
CA GLY A 167 26.57 31.42 33.77
C GLY A 167 27.62 31.67 34.84
N THR A 168 28.84 31.22 34.58
CA THR A 168 30.04 31.66 35.24
C THR A 168 30.88 32.20 34.09
N ALA A 169 31.05 33.52 34.10
CA ALA A 169 32.07 34.19 33.31
C ALA A 169 33.38 33.38 33.37
N PRO A 170 34.24 33.42 32.33
CA PRO A 170 35.53 32.76 32.38
C PRO A 170 36.32 33.30 33.58
N ARG A 171 36.27 32.60 34.71
CA ARG A 171 37.07 32.93 35.88
C ARG A 171 38.50 32.64 35.50
N VAL A 172 39.27 33.71 35.37
CA VAL A 172 40.73 33.64 35.36
C VAL A 172 41.10 32.90 36.65
N ARG A 173 41.45 31.61 36.54
CA ARG A 173 41.85 30.83 37.70
C ARG A 173 43.14 31.46 38.23
N ALA A 174 43.09 31.97 39.46
CA ALA A 174 44.28 32.43 40.16
C ALA A 174 45.35 31.33 40.12
N SER A 175 46.60 31.75 39.93
CA SER A 175 47.70 30.78 39.84
C SER A 175 47.95 30.15 41.22
N ASN A 176 48.45 28.91 41.26
CA ASN A 176 48.83 28.29 42.54
C ASN A 176 49.89 29.11 43.30
N ALA A 177 50.68 29.96 42.62
CA ALA A 177 51.62 30.85 43.29
C ALA A 177 50.89 31.95 44.10
N GLU A 178 49.83 32.51 43.51
CA GLU A 178 49.00 33.56 44.12
C GLU A 178 48.24 33.05 45.35
N ILE A 179 47.63 31.86 45.24
CA ILE A 179 46.93 31.23 46.36
C ILE A 179 47.89 30.93 47.52
N ARG A 180 49.15 30.54 47.23
CA ARG A 180 50.17 30.32 48.27
C ARG A 180 50.63 31.60 48.93
N ALA A 181 50.82 32.68 48.17
CA ALA A 181 51.19 33.99 48.72
C ALA A 181 50.11 34.48 49.68
N TRP A 182 48.84 34.41 49.24
CA TRP A 182 47.70 34.75 50.09
C TRP A 182 47.60 33.85 51.33
N ALA A 183 47.78 32.54 51.18
CA ALA A 183 47.75 31.61 52.32
C ALA A 183 48.84 31.95 53.35
N ALA A 184 50.06 32.26 52.90
CA ALA A 184 51.17 32.66 53.79
C ALA A 184 50.87 33.97 54.53
N GLU A 185 50.26 34.96 53.85
CA GLU A 185 49.83 36.23 54.48
C GLU A 185 48.73 36.03 55.53
N ASN A 186 47.86 35.03 55.34
CA ASN A 186 46.76 34.69 56.24
C ASN A 186 47.15 33.65 57.31
N GLY A 187 48.42 33.27 57.40
CA GLY A 187 48.91 32.30 58.37
C GLY A 187 48.43 30.85 58.14
N ILE A 188 48.01 30.53 56.92
CA ILE A 188 47.54 29.19 56.52
C ILE A 188 48.75 28.39 56.02
N GLU A 189 49.03 27.25 56.66
CA GLU A 189 50.13 26.37 56.27
C GLU A 189 49.82 25.64 54.96
N VAL A 190 50.64 25.86 53.93
CA VAL A 190 50.55 25.22 52.62
C VAL A 190 51.92 24.73 52.16
N ALA A 191 51.93 23.62 51.44
CA ALA A 191 53.15 23.07 50.84
C ALA A 191 53.78 24.07 49.86
N SER A 192 55.10 24.25 49.97
CA SER A 192 55.90 25.14 49.12
C SER A 192 55.84 24.78 47.63
N THR A 193 55.62 23.50 47.32
CA THR A 193 55.45 22.99 45.96
C THR A 193 54.26 22.02 45.86
N GLY A 194 53.80 21.76 44.63
CA GLY A 194 52.75 20.76 44.37
C GLY A 194 51.32 21.29 44.51
N LYS A 195 50.38 20.36 44.73
CA LYS A 195 48.93 20.63 44.72
C LYS A 195 48.50 21.30 46.04
N ILE A 196 47.73 22.38 45.93
CA ILE A 196 47.15 23.08 47.09
C ILE A 196 45.92 22.30 47.57
N ALA A 197 45.76 22.19 48.90
CA ALA A 197 44.59 21.56 49.47
C ALA A 197 43.31 22.30 49.07
N ARG A 198 42.25 21.54 48.75
CA ARG A 198 40.96 22.10 48.27
C ARG A 198 40.38 23.13 49.24
N SER A 199 40.51 22.90 50.55
CA SER A 199 40.05 23.82 51.60
C SER A 199 40.69 25.21 51.49
N VAL A 200 41.98 25.30 51.12
CA VAL A 200 42.67 26.58 50.98
C VAL A 200 42.23 27.34 49.73
N ILE A 201 41.94 26.61 48.64
CA ILE A 201 41.38 27.19 47.41
C ILE A 201 39.99 27.77 47.68
N GLU A 202 39.15 27.04 48.42
CA GLU A 202 37.79 27.52 48.79
C GLU A 202 37.84 28.77 49.67
N GLN A 203 38.80 28.87 50.61
CA GLN A 203 38.98 30.08 51.41
C GLN A 203 39.51 31.26 50.59
N TYR A 204 40.44 31.01 49.67
CA TYR A 204 40.93 32.03 48.73
C TYR A 204 39.79 32.54 47.84
N ASP A 205 38.97 31.64 47.31
CA ASP A 205 37.81 31.97 46.47
C ASP A 205 36.75 32.77 47.25
N ALA A 206 36.53 32.44 48.53
CA ALA A 206 35.63 33.18 49.41
C ALA A 206 36.12 34.61 49.69
N ALA A 207 37.44 34.80 49.87
CA ALA A 207 38.05 36.11 50.10
C ALA A 207 38.05 37.01 48.85
N HIS A 208 38.18 36.42 47.65
CA HIS A 208 38.31 37.16 46.39
C HIS A 208 37.04 37.18 45.53
N GLY A 209 35.89 36.77 46.09
CA GLY A 209 34.60 36.84 45.41
C GLY A 209 34.42 35.83 44.26
N ALA A 210 35.29 34.81 44.17
CA ALA A 210 35.07 33.62 43.36
C ALA A 210 34.16 32.60 44.08
N GLY A 211 33.30 33.05 44.99
CA GLY A 211 32.38 32.22 45.77
C GLY A 211 30.91 32.53 45.54
N ALA A 212 30.50 32.89 44.31
CA ALA A 212 29.09 32.93 43.89
C ALA A 212 28.93 32.54 42.42
#